data_AF-A0A7C1YFS0-F1
#
_entry.id   AF-A0A7C1YFS0-F1
#
_cell.length_a   1.000
_cell.length_b   1.000
_cell.length_c   1.000
_cell.angle_alpha   90.00
_cell.angle_beta   90.00
_cell.angle_gamma   90.00
#
_symmetry.space_group_name_H-M   'P 1'
#
loop_
_entity.id
_entity.type
_entity.pdbx_description
1 polymer ?
#
loop_
_entity_poly.entity_id
_entity_poly.type
_entity_poly.pdbx_seq_one_letter_code
_entity_poly.pdbx_strand_id
1 'polypeptide(L)' 'SGVGRADSAGLALLVEWMREARRQGREIRFLGMPAQMSAIAEVSGLSELLPVA' A
#
# COMPACT_ATOMS: atom_id res chain seq x y z
N SER A 1 11.85 -4.60 8.60
CA SER A 1 10.96 -3.90 9.56
C SER A 1 11.61 -2.58 9.92
N GLY A 2 10.96 -1.43 9.67
CA GLY A 2 11.59 -0.11 9.88
C GLY A 2 10.66 1.09 9.70
N VAL A 3 9.47 0.88 9.14
CA VAL A 3 8.43 1.90 9.04
C VAL A 3 7.56 1.82 10.31
N GLY A 4 7.75 2.76 11.23
CA GLY A 4 6.99 2.81 12.49
C GLY A 4 5.70 3.62 12.43
N ARG A 5 5.58 4.53 11.46
CA ARG A 5 4.42 5.40 11.26
C ARG A 5 4.36 5.79 9.78
N ALA A 6 3.16 5.77 9.20
CA ALA A 6 2.92 6.19 7.83
C ALA A 6 1.48 6.70 7.72
N ASP A 7 1.29 7.69 6.87
CA ASP A 7 0.06 8.46 6.74
C ASP A 7 -0.56 8.27 5.33
N SER A 8 -1.46 9.17 4.96
CA SER A 8 -2.10 9.18 3.63
C SER A 8 -1.12 9.32 2.48
N ALA A 9 0.01 10.02 2.65
CA ALA A 9 1.04 10.16 1.61
C ALA A 9 1.79 8.84 1.42
N GLY A 10 2.05 8.11 2.50
CA GLY A 10 2.59 6.75 2.44
C GLY A 10 1.69 5.82 1.62
N LEU A 11 0.38 5.86 1.85
CA LEU A 11 -0.58 5.03 1.11
C LEU A 11 -0.68 5.42 -0.37
N ALA A 12 -0.68 6.72 -0.68
CA ALA A 12 -0.68 7.21 -2.06
C ALA A 12 0.55 6.71 -2.84
N LEU A 13 1.72 6.68 -2.21
CA LEU A 13 2.94 6.15 -2.83
C LEU A 13 2.82 4.65 -3.17
N LEU A 14 2.23 3.84 -2.27
CA LEU A 14 2.01 2.41 -2.54
C LEU A 14 1.11 2.20 -3.76
N VAL A 15 0.04 2.99 -3.87
CA VAL A 15 -0.89 2.95 -5.01
C VAL A 15 -0.18 3.32 -6.32
N GLU A 16 0.65 4.37 -6.31
CA GLU A 16 1.41 4.77 -7.49
C GLU A 16 2.43 3.71 -7.90
N TRP A 17 3.10 3.06 -6.95
CA TRP A 17 3.98 1.93 -7.25
C TRP A 17 3.25 0.73 -7.81
N MET A 18 2.02 0.43 -7.35
CA MET A 18 1.22 -0.63 -7.96
C MET A 18 0.85 -0.30 -9.40
N ARG A 19 0.45 0.94 -9.68
CA ARG A 19 0.15 1.40 -11.05
C ARG A 19 1.38 1.27 -11.95
N GLU A 20 2.53 1.70 -11.46
CA GLU A 20 3.78 1.64 -12.22
C GLU A 20 4.25 0.21 -12.45
N ALA A 21 4.17 -0.66 -11.45
CA ALA A 21 4.48 -2.09 -11.61
C ALA A 21 3.57 -2.74 -12.66
N ARG A 22 2.25 -2.50 -12.59
CA ARG A 22 1.29 -2.98 -13.59
C ARG A 22 1.60 -2.47 -14.99
N ARG A 23 1.97 -1.18 -15.13
CA ARG A 23 2.39 -0.58 -16.41
C ARG A 23 3.62 -1.29 -17.00
N GLN A 24 4.49 -1.83 -16.15
CA GLN A 24 5.66 -2.62 -16.54
C GLN A 24 5.37 -4.14 -16.65
N GLY A 25 4.12 -4.59 -16.51
CA GLY A 25 3.77 -6.02 -16.53
C GLY A 25 4.30 -6.79 -15.33
N ARG A 26 4.52 -6.13 -14.19
CA ARG A 26 5.01 -6.71 -12.94
C ARG A 26 3.93 -6.65 -11.87
N GLU A 27 3.96 -7.62 -10.97
CA GLU A 27 3.20 -7.58 -9.72
C GLU A 27 4.12 -7.30 -8.54
N ILE A 28 3.61 -6.53 -7.58
CA ILE A 28 4.27 -6.23 -6.32
C ILE A 28 3.36 -6.65 -5.18
N ARG A 29 3.98 -7.10 -4.07
CA ARG A 29 3.29 -7.39 -2.82
C ARG A 29 3.95 -6.63 -1.69
N PHE A 30 3.15 -6.07 -0.80
CA PHE A 30 3.62 -5.32 0.35
C PHE A 30 3.67 -6.23 1.57
N LEU A 31 4.81 -6.22 2.27
CA LEU A 31 5.05 -7.03 3.47
C LEU A 31 5.22 -6.12 4.68
N GLY A 32 4.71 -6.56 5.83
CA GLY A 32 4.88 -5.85 7.10
C GLY A 32 4.23 -4.47 7.12
N MET A 33 3.06 -4.34 6.48
CA MET A 33 2.29 -3.09 6.51
C MET A 33 1.92 -2.74 7.96
N PRO A 34 2.24 -1.52 8.46
CA PRO A 34 1.83 -1.10 9.78
C PRO A 34 0.32 -1.07 9.92
N ALA A 35 -0.22 -1.50 11.07
CA ALA A 35 -1.67 -1.55 11.32
C ALA A 35 -2.38 -0.20 11.10
N GLN A 36 -1.69 0.92 11.37
CA GLN A 36 -2.20 2.26 11.10
C GLN A 36 -2.47 2.49 9.60
N MET A 37 -1.61 2.00 8.71
CA MET A 37 -1.83 2.14 7.26
C MET A 37 -2.99 1.26 6.79
N SER A 38 -3.14 0.06 7.33
CA SER A 38 -4.28 -0.80 7.05
C SER A 38 -5.60 -0.12 7.43
N ALA A 39 -5.67 0.51 8.61
CA ALA A 39 -6.84 1.27 9.03
C ALA A 39 -7.16 2.46 8.09
N ILE A 40 -6.13 3.18 7.62
CA ILE A 40 -6.32 4.27 6.64
C ILE A 40 -6.82 3.69 5.30
N ALA A 41 -6.31 2.54 4.87
CA ALA A 41 -6.75 1.89 3.63
C ALA A 41 -8.21 1.41 3.70
N GLU A 42 -8.66 0.93 4.86
CA GLU A 42 -10.06 0.53 5.08
C GLU A 42 -11.00 1.71 4.92
N VAL A 43 -10.77 2.80 5.66
CA VAL A 43 -11.63 3.99 5.58
C VAL A 43 -11.54 4.72 4.24
N SER A 44 -10.45 4.51 3.48
CA SER A 44 -10.26 5.08 2.15
C SER A 44 -10.79 4.19 1.01
N GLY A 45 -11.32 3.00 1.31
CA GLY A 45 -11.78 2.05 0.30
C GLY A 45 -10.66 1.43 -0.56
N LEU A 46 -9.40 1.48 -0.10
CA LEU A 46 -8.23 0.99 -0.82
C LEU A 46 -7.82 -0.43 -0.40
N SER A 47 -8.45 -1.00 0.62
CA SER A 47 -8.07 -2.31 1.19
C SER A 47 -8.13 -3.46 0.18
N GLU A 48 -9.14 -3.49 -0.68
CA GLU A 48 -9.27 -4.53 -1.71
C GLU A 48 -8.29 -4.36 -2.87
N LEU A 49 -7.73 -3.16 -3.03
CA LEU A 49 -6.76 -2.87 -4.10
C LEU A 49 -5.34 -3.22 -3.69
N LEU A 50 -4.99 -3.03 -2.41
CA LEU A 50 -3.63 -3.21 -1.91
C LEU A 50 -3.26 -4.70 -1.82
N PRO A 51 -2.24 -5.17 -2.57
CA PRO A 51 -1.79 -6.56 -2.52
C PRO A 51 -0.90 -6.75 -1.29
N VAL A 52 -1.51 -6.84 -0.12
CA VAL A 52 -0.83 -7.17 1.14
C VAL A 52 -0.66 -8.68 1.22
N ALA A 53 0.56 -9.14 1.53
CA ALA A 53 0.89 -10.56 1.69
C ALA A 53 0.86 -11.00 3.16
#